data_AF-A0A813G1Q6-F1
#
_entry.id   AF-A0A813G1Q6-F1
#
_cell.length_a   1.000
_cell.length_b   1.000
_cell.length_c   1.000
_cell.angle_alpha   90.00
_cell.angle_beta   90.00
_cell.angle_gamma   90.00
#
_symmetry.space_group_name_H-M   'P 1'
#
loop_
_entity.id
_entity.type
_entity.pdbx_description
1 polymer ?
#
loop_
_entity_poly.entity_id
_entity_poly.type
_entity_poly.pdbx_seq_one_letter_code
_entity_poly.pdbx_strand_id
1 'polypeptide(L)'
;ALELPRVFDKVRVVGYPVGGDACSVTEGVVSRVEVQEYSHSLRAGLALTVDAAINSGNSGGPLVDAATARVVGVAFQKLVARGVELQGHAVPAPLIQRFLAEVESAPAEIIDAISRGGSSASGGPPLRLRMPSMGCDYQSLEPRALRESLG
;
A
#
# COMPACT_ATOMS: atom_id res chain seq x y z
N ALA A 1 -12.24 10.22 -10.46
CA ALA A 1 -10.99 9.53 -10.09
C ALA A 1 -11.11 9.07 -8.64
N LEU A 2 -10.50 7.94 -8.25
CA LEU A 2 -10.38 7.62 -6.83
C LEU A 2 -9.40 8.63 -6.22
N GLU A 3 -9.91 9.49 -5.36
CA GLU A 3 -9.14 10.55 -4.71
C GLU A 3 -8.29 9.91 -3.60
N LEU A 4 -7.01 10.25 -3.58
CA LEU A 4 -6.12 9.86 -2.49
C LEU A 4 -6.55 10.62 -1.23
N PRO A 5 -6.69 9.95 -0.07
CA PRO A 5 -7.10 10.64 1.14
C PRO A 5 -6.03 11.65 1.57
N ARG A 6 -6.48 12.75 2.16
CA ARG A 6 -5.64 13.84 2.66
C ARG A 6 -5.22 13.54 4.09
N VAL A 7 -4.14 14.19 4.52
CA VAL A 7 -3.74 14.15 5.93
C VAL A 7 -4.90 14.70 6.78
N PHE A 8 -5.18 14.01 7.89
CA PHE A 8 -6.33 14.19 8.79
C PHE A 8 -7.69 13.66 8.33
N ASP A 9 -7.79 13.08 7.12
CA ASP A 9 -9.02 12.38 6.74
C ASP A 9 -9.26 11.18 7.65
N LYS A 10 -10.50 11.05 8.14
CA LYS A 10 -10.90 9.95 9.01
C LYS A 10 -11.04 8.67 8.21
N VAL A 11 -10.45 7.60 8.72
CA VAL A 11 -10.43 6.30 8.06
C VAL A 11 -10.74 5.17 9.04
N ARG A 12 -11.30 4.09 8.52
CA ARG A 12 -11.59 2.85 9.25
C ARG A 12 -10.88 1.69 8.59
N VAL A 13 -10.26 0.83 9.38
CA VAL A 13 -9.76 -0.47 8.94
C VAL A 13 -10.75 -1.52 9.41
N VAL A 14 -11.19 -2.37 8.47
CA VAL A 14 -12.12 -3.47 8.76
C VAL A 14 -11.40 -4.78 8.52
N GLY A 15 -11.50 -5.73 9.45
CA GLY A 15 -10.88 -7.04 9.30
C GLY A 15 -11.19 -8.01 10.44
N TYR A 16 -10.42 -9.09 10.53
CA TYR A 16 -10.62 -10.16 11.51
C TYR A 16 -9.34 -10.39 12.30
N PRO A 17 -9.21 -9.85 13.52
CA PRO A 17 -7.99 -9.96 14.30
C PRO A 17 -7.70 -11.42 14.64
N VAL A 18 -6.42 -11.78 14.71
CA VAL A 18 -6.01 -13.15 15.08
C VAL A 18 -6.61 -13.54 16.43
N GLY A 19 -7.25 -14.71 16.47
CA GLY A 19 -7.85 -15.27 17.69
C GLY A 19 -9.34 -14.94 17.89
N GLY A 20 -9.98 -14.25 16.94
CA GLY A 20 -11.43 -14.02 16.97
C GLY A 20 -12.09 -14.22 15.61
N ASP A 21 -13.34 -14.68 15.63
CA ASP A 21 -14.16 -14.90 14.42
C ASP A 21 -15.10 -13.71 14.14
N ALA A 22 -15.06 -12.69 14.99
CA ALA A 22 -15.89 -11.49 14.86
C ALA A 22 -15.16 -10.41 14.04
N CYS A 23 -15.93 -9.70 13.22
CA CYS A 23 -15.45 -8.53 12.49
C CYS A 23 -15.00 -7.44 13.49
N SER A 24 -13.79 -6.91 13.29
CA SER A 24 -13.23 -5.79 14.05
C SER A 24 -13.13 -4.56 13.16
N VAL A 25 -13.39 -3.40 13.76
CA VAL A 25 -13.22 -2.10 13.12
C VAL A 25 -12.31 -1.25 14.00
N THR A 26 -11.24 -0.73 13.42
CA THR A 26 -10.39 0.28 14.07
C THR A 26 -10.53 1.59 13.30
N GLU A 27 -10.72 2.70 14.01
CA GLU A 27 -10.85 4.04 13.42
C GLU A 27 -9.62 4.87 13.77
N GLY A 28 -9.20 5.71 12.83
CA GLY A 28 -8.08 6.63 12.99
C GLY A 28 -8.11 7.71 11.91
N VAL A 29 -6.97 8.36 11.70
CA VAL A 29 -6.79 9.36 10.64
C VAL A 29 -5.61 9.01 9.76
N VAL A 30 -5.59 9.55 8.54
CA VAL A 30 -4.39 9.55 7.70
C VAL A 30 -3.38 10.52 8.29
N SER A 31 -2.29 9.99 8.84
CA SER A 31 -1.23 10.79 9.46
C SER A 31 -0.19 11.22 8.43
N ARG A 32 0.01 10.42 7.37
CA ARG A 32 0.99 10.74 6.32
C ARG A 32 0.66 10.09 4.99
N VAL A 33 1.01 10.79 3.92
CA VAL A 33 1.00 10.30 2.55
C VAL A 33 2.41 10.48 2.00
N GLU A 34 3.17 9.40 1.86
CA GLU A 34 4.60 9.47 1.50
C GLU A 34 5.05 8.26 0.70
N VAL A 35 6.22 8.36 0.08
CA VAL A 35 6.88 7.20 -0.54
C VAL A 35 7.64 6.44 0.54
N GLN A 36 7.32 5.16 0.72
CA GLN A 36 7.97 4.28 1.69
C GLN A 36 8.52 3.02 1.00
N GLU A 37 9.54 2.43 1.61
CA GLU A 37 10.02 1.12 1.19
C GLU A 37 9.08 0.01 1.67
N TYR A 38 8.57 -0.78 0.74
CA TYR A 38 7.75 -1.94 1.03
C TYR A 38 8.62 -3.12 1.47
N SER A 39 8.49 -3.53 2.73
CA SER A 39 9.34 -4.52 3.41
C SER A 39 9.58 -5.82 2.64
N HIS A 40 8.58 -6.31 1.89
CA HIS A 40 8.68 -7.57 1.15
C HIS A 40 9.29 -7.43 -0.25
N SER A 41 9.26 -6.24 -0.83
CA SER A 41 9.75 -6.00 -2.20
C SER A 41 11.05 -5.19 -2.26
N LEU A 42 11.41 -4.52 -1.15
CA LEU A 42 12.48 -3.52 -1.07
C LEU A 42 12.33 -2.39 -2.11
N ARG A 43 11.11 -2.18 -2.61
CA ARG A 43 10.79 -1.11 -3.57
C ARG A 43 10.12 0.04 -2.86
N ALA A 44 10.52 1.25 -3.26
CA ALA A 44 9.87 2.48 -2.88
C ALA A 44 8.52 2.61 -3.62
N GLY A 45 7.44 2.81 -2.87
CA GLY A 45 6.11 3.04 -3.41
C GLY A 45 5.30 3.97 -2.52
N LEU A 46 4.25 4.57 -3.09
CA LEU A 46 3.32 5.41 -2.34
C LEU A 46 2.63 4.59 -1.26
N ALA A 47 2.65 5.06 -0.02
CA ALA A 47 2.00 4.42 1.12
C ALA A 47 1.23 5.45 1.96
N LEU A 48 0.15 4.99 2.59
CA LEU A 48 -0.55 5.73 3.62
C LEU A 48 -0.05 5.28 4.98
N THR A 49 0.21 6.23 5.86
CA THR A 49 0.38 6.00 7.29
C THR A 49 -0.90 6.44 8.00
N VAL A 50 -1.43 5.59 8.87
CA VAL A 50 -2.64 5.87 9.65
C VAL A 50 -2.40 5.67 11.14
N ASP A 51 -3.03 6.51 11.94
CA ASP A 51 -3.12 6.35 13.39
C ASP A 51 -4.36 5.51 13.75
N ALA A 52 -4.40 4.30 13.19
CA ALA A 52 -5.40 3.28 13.50
C ALA A 52 -4.64 2.00 13.83
N ALA A 53 -5.10 1.28 14.85
CA ALA A 53 -4.50 0.00 15.20
C ALA A 53 -4.66 -1.00 14.04
N ILE A 54 -3.54 -1.46 13.49
CA ILE A 54 -3.49 -2.52 12.48
C ILE A 54 -2.69 -3.69 13.06
N ASN A 55 -3.40 -4.73 13.46
CA ASN A 55 -2.85 -5.97 13.98
C ASN A 55 -2.94 -7.09 12.93
N SER A 56 -2.24 -8.21 13.18
CA SER A 56 -2.42 -9.44 12.41
C SER A 56 -3.90 -9.78 12.31
N GLY A 57 -4.37 -10.03 11.08
CA GLY A 57 -5.76 -10.36 10.78
C GLY A 57 -6.62 -9.18 10.29
N ASN A 58 -6.30 -7.94 10.70
CA ASN A 58 -6.85 -6.74 10.05
C ASN A 58 -5.99 -6.30 8.84
N SER A 59 -4.71 -6.71 8.83
CA SER A 59 -3.85 -6.60 7.63
C SER A 59 -4.43 -7.42 6.47
N GLY A 60 -4.52 -6.81 5.29
CA GLY A 60 -5.21 -7.34 4.11
C GLY A 60 -6.67 -6.87 3.99
N GLY A 61 -7.23 -6.31 5.06
CA GLY A 61 -8.56 -5.72 5.07
C GLY A 61 -8.64 -4.34 4.40
N PRO A 62 -9.84 -3.87 4.04
CA PRO A 62 -10.01 -2.56 3.43
C PRO A 62 -9.75 -1.43 4.42
N LEU A 63 -9.06 -0.40 3.94
CA LEU A 63 -9.04 0.94 4.54
C LEU A 63 -10.13 1.76 3.88
N VAL A 64 -11.08 2.25 4.68
CA VAL A 64 -12.30 2.90 4.22
C VAL A 64 -12.33 4.35 4.71
N ASP A 65 -12.67 5.29 3.83
CA ASP A 65 -12.93 6.67 4.19
C ASP A 65 -14.23 6.76 5.03
N ALA A 66 -14.17 7.40 6.19
CA ALA A 66 -15.27 7.40 7.14
C ALA A 66 -16.46 8.25 6.69
N ALA A 67 -16.25 9.25 5.83
CA ALA A 67 -17.30 10.16 5.36
C ALA A 67 -18.06 9.60 4.14
N THR A 68 -17.35 8.93 3.25
CA THR A 68 -17.87 8.46 1.96
C THR A 68 -18.10 6.95 1.91
N ALA A 69 -17.60 6.21 2.90
CA ALA A 69 -17.59 4.74 2.94
C ALA A 69 -16.89 4.10 1.73
N ARG A 70 -16.02 4.83 1.03
CA ARG A 70 -15.25 4.32 -0.11
C ARG A 70 -13.95 3.68 0.36
N VAL A 71 -13.53 2.61 -0.32
CA VAL A 71 -12.22 2.00 -0.10
C VAL A 71 -11.15 2.94 -0.64
N VAL A 72 -10.24 3.37 0.24
CA VAL A 72 -9.11 4.24 -0.07
C VAL A 72 -7.77 3.50 -0.05
N GLY A 73 -7.77 2.25 0.42
CA GLY A 73 -6.59 1.40 0.38
C GLY A 73 -6.81 0.01 0.97
N VAL A 74 -5.73 -0.75 1.08
CA VAL A 74 -5.68 -2.06 1.76
C VAL A 74 -4.68 -1.95 2.90
N ALA A 75 -5.11 -2.24 4.12
CA ALA A 75 -4.26 -2.24 5.30
C ALA A 75 -3.11 -3.24 5.13
N PHE A 76 -1.89 -2.86 5.50
CA PHE A 76 -0.78 -3.80 5.61
C PHE A 76 0.05 -3.48 6.85
N GLN A 77 0.48 -4.53 7.54
CA GLN A 77 1.38 -4.40 8.67
C GLN A 77 2.82 -4.25 8.17
N LYS A 78 3.52 -3.18 8.56
CA LYS A 78 4.97 -3.09 8.37
C LYS A 78 5.66 -3.99 9.41
N LEU A 79 6.68 -4.74 9.00
CA LEU A 79 7.59 -5.39 9.94
C LEU A 79 8.27 -4.31 10.78
N VAL A 80 7.84 -4.21 12.03
CA VAL A 80 8.33 -3.25 13.01
C VAL A 80 9.78 -3.61 13.33
N ALA A 81 10.72 -2.73 12.95
CA ALA A 81 11.98 -2.66 13.68
C ALA A 81 11.61 -2.36 15.15
N ARG A 82 12.00 -3.26 16.07
CA ARG A 82 11.63 -3.25 17.50
C ARG A 82 11.45 -1.82 18.04
N GLY A 83 10.22 -1.41 18.34
CA GLY A 83 9.92 -0.16 19.07
C GLY A 83 8.93 0.81 18.42
N VAL A 84 8.46 0.60 17.18
CA VAL A 84 7.38 1.42 16.59
C VAL A 84 6.04 0.70 16.76
N GLU A 85 5.49 0.79 17.96
CA GLU A 85 4.13 0.36 18.25
C GLU A 85 3.14 1.44 17.76
N LEU A 86 1.94 1.03 17.32
CA LEU A 86 0.79 1.91 17.01
C LEU A 86 0.76 2.64 15.65
N GLN A 87 1.70 2.41 14.73
CA GLN A 87 1.64 2.99 13.38
C GLN A 87 1.08 1.99 12.35
N GLY A 88 -0.13 2.25 11.84
CA GLY A 88 -0.72 1.48 10.75
C GLY A 88 -0.25 1.97 9.38
N HIS A 89 -0.16 1.06 8.40
CA HIS A 89 0.11 1.40 7.01
C HIS A 89 -0.96 0.83 6.07
N ALA A 90 -1.12 1.46 4.91
CA ALA A 90 -2.02 0.95 3.87
C ALA A 90 -1.46 1.20 2.45
N VAL A 91 -1.73 0.24 1.56
CA VAL A 91 -1.50 0.36 0.13
C VAL A 91 -2.61 1.25 -0.43
N PRO A 92 -2.31 2.43 -0.99
CA PRO A 92 -3.32 3.37 -1.45
C PRO A 92 -4.03 2.87 -2.71
N ALA A 93 -5.28 3.27 -2.88
CA ALA A 93 -6.13 2.88 -4.01
C ALA A 93 -5.49 3.07 -5.40
N PRO A 94 -4.75 4.15 -5.71
CA PRO A 94 -4.10 4.28 -7.02
C PRO A 94 -3.12 3.15 -7.34
N LEU A 95 -2.37 2.63 -6.36
CA LEU A 95 -1.47 1.49 -6.58
C LEU A 95 -2.26 0.20 -6.80
N ILE A 96 -3.37 0.01 -6.08
CA ILE A 96 -4.26 -1.13 -6.25
C ILE A 96 -4.88 -1.12 -7.65
N GLN A 97 -5.39 0.04 -8.10
CA GLN A 97 -5.93 0.19 -9.45
C GLN A 97 -4.90 -0.08 -10.53
N ARG A 98 -3.67 0.42 -10.34
CA ARG A 98 -2.57 0.14 -11.27
C ARG A 98 -2.27 -1.36 -11.34
N PHE A 99 -2.25 -2.04 -10.20
CA PHE A 99 -2.07 -3.49 -10.14
C PHE A 99 -3.21 -4.22 -10.87
N LEU A 100 -4.47 -3.87 -10.60
CA LEU A 100 -5.63 -4.48 -11.24
C LEU A 100 -5.62 -4.29 -12.76
N ALA A 101 -5.31 -3.08 -13.25
CA ALA A 101 -5.18 -2.81 -14.67
C ALA A 101 -4.06 -3.65 -15.33
N GLU A 102 -2.96 -3.89 -14.62
CA GLU A 102 -1.89 -4.77 -15.13
C GLU A 102 -2.33 -6.24 -15.17
N VAL A 103 -3.10 -6.70 -14.18
CA VAL A 103 -3.69 -8.05 -14.17
C VAL A 103 -4.71 -8.22 -15.30
N GLU A 104 -5.59 -7.26 -15.52
CA GLU A 104 -6.56 -7.27 -16.63
C GLU A 104 -5.89 -7.28 -18.00
N SER A 105 -4.73 -6.63 -18.12
CA SER A 105 -3.92 -6.64 -19.35
C SER A 105 -3.07 -7.91 -19.53
N ALA A 106 -3.08 -8.83 -18.57
CA ALA A 106 -2.27 -10.04 -18.63
C ALA A 106 -2.86 -11.07 -19.60
N PRO A 107 -2.04 -11.95 -20.18
CA PRO A 107 -2.51 -13.09 -20.97
C PRO A 107 -3.59 -13.91 -20.23
N ALA A 108 -4.60 -14.40 -20.96
CA ALA A 108 -5.73 -15.14 -20.41
C ALA A 108 -5.30 -16.36 -19.56
N GLU A 109 -4.18 -17.00 -19.90
CA GLU A 109 -3.59 -18.11 -19.15
C GLU A 109 -3.27 -17.74 -17.69
N ILE A 110 -2.79 -16.51 -17.45
CA ILE A 110 -2.50 -15.99 -16.12
C ILE A 110 -3.82 -15.71 -15.38
N ILE A 111 -4.80 -15.12 -16.06
CA ILE A 111 -6.11 -14.81 -15.48
C ILE A 111 -6.84 -16.10 -15.06
N ASP A 112 -6.85 -17.12 -15.92
CA ASP A 112 -7.45 -18.44 -15.64
C ASP A 112 -6.75 -19.20 -14.52
N ALA A 113 -5.44 -18.99 -14.32
CA ALA A 113 -4.71 -19.53 -13.18
C ALA A 113 -5.15 -18.87 -11.86
N ILE A 114 -5.41 -17.56 -11.87
CA ILE A 114 -5.91 -16.80 -10.72
C ILE A 114 -7.32 -17.25 -10.34
N SER A 115 -8.23 -17.31 -11.31
CA SER A 115 -9.64 -17.64 -11.08
C SER A 115 -9.87 -19.04 -10.51
N ARG A 116 -8.93 -19.98 -10.73
CA ARG A 116 -8.98 -21.34 -10.19
C ARG A 116 -8.43 -21.47 -8.76
N GLY A 117 -8.15 -20.36 -8.09
CA GLY A 117 -7.61 -20.38 -6.73
C GLY A 117 -6.18 -20.91 -6.67
N GLY A 118 -5.43 -20.78 -7.78
CA GLY A 118 -4.03 -21.17 -7.85
C GLY A 118 -3.22 -20.40 -6.81
N SER A 119 -2.98 -21.04 -5.66
CA SER A 119 -1.87 -20.66 -4.81
C SER A 119 -0.59 -20.70 -5.65
N SER A 120 0.42 -19.95 -5.23
CA SER A 120 1.77 -19.93 -5.79
C SER A 120 2.44 -21.31 -5.93
N ALA A 121 1.78 -22.41 -5.56
CA ALA A 121 2.19 -23.78 -5.77
C ALA A 121 2.02 -24.27 -7.24
N SER A 122 1.32 -23.55 -8.12
CA SER A 122 1.07 -23.97 -9.51
C SER A 122 2.12 -23.54 -10.54
N GLY A 123 3.30 -23.08 -10.13
CA GLY A 123 4.46 -22.87 -11.02
C GLY A 123 4.35 -21.66 -11.98
N GLY A 124 3.23 -20.93 -11.97
CA GLY A 124 3.09 -19.67 -12.70
C GLY A 124 3.93 -18.55 -12.09
N PRO A 125 4.37 -17.55 -12.88
CA PRO A 125 5.10 -16.41 -12.36
C PRO A 125 4.23 -15.65 -11.34
N PRO A 126 4.79 -15.20 -10.20
CA PRO A 126 4.04 -14.43 -9.23
C PRO A 126 3.53 -13.13 -9.87
N LEU A 127 2.26 -12.80 -9.63
CA LEU A 127 1.71 -11.50 -10.02
C LEU A 127 2.48 -10.40 -9.31
N ARG A 128 3.04 -9.50 -10.09
CA ARG A 128 3.86 -8.39 -9.59
C ARG A 128 3.43 -7.13 -10.29
N LEU A 129 3.17 -6.09 -9.49
CA LEU A 129 3.05 -4.73 -9.99
C LEU A 129 4.38 -4.30 -10.60
N ARG A 130 4.38 -3.94 -11.89
CA ARG A 130 5.56 -3.38 -12.55
C ARG A 130 5.75 -1.94 -12.10
N MET A 131 6.76 -1.73 -11.27
CA MET A 131 7.24 -0.40 -10.89
C MET A 131 8.50 -0.07 -11.68
N PRO A 132 8.42 0.70 -12.79
CA PRO A 132 9.61 1.16 -13.50
C PRO A 132 10.38 2.16 -12.63
N SER A 133 11.71 2.17 -12.79
CA SER A 133 12.60 3.17 -12.20
C SER A 133 13.32 3.94 -13.32
N MET A 134 13.80 5.15 -13.02
CA MET A 134 14.58 5.93 -13.98
C MET A 134 16.00 5.35 -14.20
N GLY A 135 16.46 4.45 -13.32
CA GLY A 135 17.78 3.84 -13.43
C GLY A 135 18.95 4.80 -13.19
N CYS A 136 18.69 5.95 -12.57
CA CYS A 136 19.71 6.95 -12.24
C CYS A 136 19.66 7.31 -10.76
N ASP A 137 20.83 7.59 -10.20
CA ASP A 137 20.95 8.29 -8.93
C ASP A 137 20.72 9.79 -9.15
N TYR A 138 20.38 10.48 -8.07
CA TYR A 138 20.19 11.93 -8.10
C TYR A 138 20.87 12.58 -6.90
N GLN A 139 21.18 13.85 -7.04
CA GLN A 139 21.72 14.68 -5.96
C GLN A 139 20.85 15.92 -5.81
N SER A 140 20.47 16.22 -4.56
CA SER A 140 19.74 17.44 -4.27
C SER A 140 20.63 18.66 -4.51
N LEU A 141 20.11 19.67 -5.22
CA LEU A 141 20.80 20.92 -5.53
C LEU A 141 20.43 22.03 -4.53
N GLU A 142 20.38 21.71 -3.24
CA GLU A 142 20.04 22.68 -2.19
C GLU A 142 21.04 23.85 -2.13
N PRO A 143 22.38 23.61 -2.17
CA PRO A 143 23.35 24.68 -2.09
C PRO A 143 23.24 25.65 -3.28
N ARG A 144 23.09 26.94 -2.98
CA ARG A 144 22.99 27.98 -4.02
C ARG A 144 24.22 28.01 -4.94
N ALA A 145 25.42 27.88 -4.39
CA ALA A 145 26.66 27.89 -5.18
C ALA A 145 26.71 26.74 -6.20
N LEU A 146 26.20 25.56 -5.84
CA LEU A 146 26.12 24.42 -6.74
C LEU A 146 25.14 24.70 -7.88
N ARG A 147 23.99 25.32 -7.59
CA ARG A 147 23.04 25.76 -8.62
C ARG A 147 23.66 26.77 -9.57
N GLU A 148 24.28 27.82 -9.04
CA GLU A 148 24.94 28.86 -9.86
C GLU A 148 26.08 28.31 -10.73
N SER A 149 26.80 27.26 -10.28
CA SER A 149 27.85 26.63 -11.08
C SER A 149 27.35 25.80 -12.28
N LEU A 150 26.08 25.36 -12.25
CA LEU A 150 25.49 24.50 -13.27
C LEU A 150 24.75 25.28 -14.37
N GLY A 151 24.65 26.62 -14.24
CA GLY A 151 23.92 27.51 -15.15
C GLY A 151 22.44 27.59 -14.84
#